data_AF-A0AAD7ECL8-F1
#
_entry.id   AF-A0AAD7ECL8-F1
#
_cell.length_a   1.000
_cell.length_b   1.000
_cell.length_c   1.000
_cell.angle_alpha   90.00
_cell.angle_beta   90.00
_cell.angle_gamma   90.00
#
_symmetry.space_group_name_H-M   'P 1'
#
loop_
_entity.id
_entity.type
_entity.pdbx_description
1 polymer ?
#
loop_
_entity_poly.entity_id
_entity_poly.type
_entity_poly.pdbx_seq_one_letter_code
_entity_poly.pdbx_strand_id
1 'polypeptide(L)'
;MPTPDEIAQHKAKLAAAMLADSPAPLIRKRKDPPGTDPNDSNDQDDDDQLPTIPSSDAPTEDLFRADSNMVAFARQYATHKCLKPSQVTEVEAFAADPLAARQVKLFTLVLGATSKLESIVAAQPAFKVSPSLNKNLRQLAHGITILSRLASYKGERAKKHLLNMVKKNQFDLPPGIENVASDWGLVKSRGEYHLTQVRATCKKFLKNSMPEGPSSGHTNIFALGQRFVKDTKTSLTVELCARIALMRQQYKFYPGDDFWDKLNAELAWMLKEAGYDEHKIAKAFKQVLADDRAEHGKSTEYTLPEDTVIDAWQASVDTSIDADGADA
;
A
#
# COMPACT_ATOMS: atom_id res chain seq x y z
N MET A 1 27.05 17.71 -21.71
CA MET A 1 26.73 17.86 -20.27
C MET A 1 26.63 19.33 -19.98
N PRO A 2 25.73 19.77 -19.09
CA PRO A 2 25.60 21.16 -18.73
C PRO A 2 26.88 21.68 -18.07
N THR A 3 27.17 22.96 -18.25
CA THR A 3 28.27 23.60 -17.54
C THR A 3 27.91 23.79 -16.05
N PRO A 4 28.91 23.90 -15.15
CA PRO A 4 28.66 24.27 -13.76
C PRO A 4 27.85 25.56 -13.63
N ASP A 5 28.07 26.52 -14.53
CA ASP A 5 27.34 27.79 -14.57
C ASP A 5 25.86 27.61 -14.92
N GLU A 6 25.54 26.75 -15.88
CA GLU A 6 24.14 26.43 -16.23
C GLU A 6 23.40 25.79 -15.06
N ILE A 7 24.07 24.88 -14.31
CA ILE A 7 23.50 24.27 -13.10
C ILE A 7 23.29 25.33 -12.02
N ALA A 8 24.26 26.22 -11.81
CA ALA A 8 24.18 27.28 -10.81
C ALA A 8 23.07 28.29 -11.14
N GLN A 9 22.95 28.71 -12.40
CA GLN A 9 21.88 29.58 -12.88
C GLN A 9 20.51 28.93 -12.70
N HIS A 10 20.38 27.65 -13.00
CA HIS A 10 19.14 26.91 -12.76
C HIS A 10 18.74 26.92 -11.28
N LYS A 11 19.68 26.59 -10.39
CA LYS A 11 19.43 26.58 -8.94
C LYS A 11 19.08 27.96 -8.41
N ALA A 12 19.80 29.00 -8.84
CA ALA A 12 19.51 30.38 -8.47
C ALA A 12 18.10 30.79 -8.91
N LYS A 13 17.67 30.39 -10.11
CA LYS A 13 16.32 30.67 -10.62
C LYS A 13 15.24 29.95 -9.79
N LEU A 14 15.46 28.69 -9.40
CA LEU A 14 14.53 27.97 -8.54
C LEU A 14 14.43 28.59 -7.15
N ALA A 15 15.56 28.94 -6.52
CA ALA A 15 15.59 29.61 -5.22
C ALA A 15 14.88 30.97 -5.27
N ALA A 16 15.10 31.76 -6.32
CA ALA A 16 14.40 33.02 -6.54
C ALA A 16 12.88 32.82 -6.68
N ALA A 17 12.44 31.79 -7.41
CA ALA A 17 11.02 31.47 -7.53
C ALA A 17 10.37 31.05 -6.20
N MET A 18 11.11 30.35 -5.33
CA MET A 18 10.65 30.00 -3.97
C MET A 18 10.44 31.24 -3.09
N LEU A 19 11.32 32.24 -3.22
CA LEU A 19 11.30 33.47 -2.41
C LEU A 19 10.37 34.56 -2.96
N ALA A 20 9.99 34.50 -4.24
CA ALA A 20 9.14 35.52 -4.85
C ALA A 20 7.81 35.67 -4.08
N ASP A 21 7.55 36.87 -3.57
CA ASP A 21 6.27 37.22 -2.96
C ASP A 21 5.17 37.07 -4.01
N SER A 22 4.32 36.07 -3.81
CA SER A 22 3.10 35.90 -4.59
C SER A 22 1.93 36.05 -3.63
N PRO A 23 0.82 36.67 -4.05
CA PRO A 23 -0.40 36.67 -3.27
C PRO A 23 -0.72 35.22 -2.88
N ALA A 24 -1.04 35.01 -1.60
CA ALA A 24 -1.27 33.69 -1.04
C ALA A 24 -2.20 32.89 -1.96
N PRO A 25 -1.81 31.66 -2.36
CA PRO A 25 -2.72 30.81 -3.10
C PRO A 25 -3.99 30.66 -2.27
N LEU A 26 -5.15 30.74 -2.93
CA LEU A 26 -6.44 30.49 -2.29
C LEU A 26 -6.42 29.05 -1.78
N ILE A 27 -6.03 28.87 -0.51
CA ILE A 27 -6.10 27.60 0.19
C ILE A 27 -7.57 27.20 0.17
N ARG A 28 -7.92 26.25 -0.71
CA ARG A 28 -9.21 25.58 -0.63
C ARG A 28 -9.22 24.84 0.69
N LYS A 29 -9.98 25.35 1.66
CA LYS A 29 -10.36 24.59 2.85
C LYS A 29 -10.81 23.21 2.37
N ARG A 30 -10.06 22.16 2.74
CA ARG A 30 -10.55 20.79 2.60
C ARG A 30 -11.91 20.78 3.29
N LYS A 31 -12.95 20.42 2.54
CA LYS A 31 -14.28 20.20 3.11
C LYS A 31 -14.15 18.97 3.97
N ASP A 32 -14.11 19.17 5.29
CA ASP A 32 -14.10 18.08 6.24
C ASP A 32 -15.25 17.12 5.92
N PRO A 33 -15.01 15.80 5.95
CA PRO A 33 -16.10 14.85 5.83
C PRO A 33 -17.12 15.10 6.96
N PRO A 34 -18.43 14.98 6.68
CA PRO A 34 -19.47 15.25 7.67
C PRO A 34 -19.26 14.36 8.89
N GLY A 35 -19.28 15.00 10.05
CA GLY A 35 -19.04 14.40 11.36
C GLY A 35 -19.88 13.15 11.56
N THR A 36 -19.19 12.10 11.99
CA THR A 36 -19.83 10.91 12.55
C THR A 36 -20.14 11.25 14.01
N ASP A 37 -21.43 11.30 14.33
CA ASP A 37 -21.94 11.46 15.69
C ASP A 37 -21.30 10.45 16.65
N PRO A 38 -20.85 10.86 17.84
CA PRO A 38 -20.62 9.97 18.96
C PRO A 38 -21.92 9.87 19.76
N ASN A 39 -22.73 8.87 19.46
CA ASN A 39 -23.85 8.51 20.31
C ASN A 39 -24.03 6.99 20.23
N ASP A 40 -23.52 6.25 21.23
CA ASP A 40 -24.34 5.22 21.87
C ASP A 40 -23.73 4.71 23.20
N SER A 41 -24.57 4.74 24.25
CA SER A 41 -24.69 3.83 25.41
C SER A 41 -23.40 3.42 26.16
N ASN A 42 -23.16 3.75 27.44
CA ASN A 42 -23.99 3.66 28.65
C ASN A 42 -24.74 2.32 28.76
N ASP A 43 -24.14 1.35 29.45
CA ASP A 43 -24.78 0.25 30.21
C ASP A 43 -23.66 -0.41 31.06
N GLN A 44 -23.58 -0.04 32.33
CA GLN A 44 -24.14 -0.76 33.50
C GLN A 44 -23.12 -1.74 34.11
N ASP A 45 -22.53 -1.25 35.20
CA ASP A 45 -21.86 -2.04 36.22
C ASP A 45 -22.88 -3.01 36.84
N ASP A 46 -22.75 -4.31 36.55
CA ASP A 46 -23.35 -5.37 37.36
C ASP A 46 -22.28 -5.94 38.30
N ASP A 47 -22.38 -5.48 39.55
CA ASP A 47 -21.77 -6.08 40.74
C ASP A 47 -22.39 -7.48 40.98
N ASP A 48 -21.77 -8.52 40.43
CA ASP A 48 -22.09 -9.89 40.80
C ASP A 48 -21.44 -10.23 42.15
N GLN A 49 -22.26 -10.12 43.21
CA GLN A 49 -21.99 -10.67 44.53
C GLN A 49 -21.79 -12.19 44.43
N LEU A 50 -20.59 -12.64 44.82
CA LEU A 50 -20.30 -14.04 45.09
C LEU A 50 -21.14 -14.54 46.29
N PRO A 51 -22.00 -15.56 46.13
CA PRO A 51 -22.63 -16.20 47.26
C PRO A 51 -21.64 -17.09 47.99
N THR A 52 -21.46 -16.83 49.28
CA THR A 52 -20.74 -17.70 50.22
C THR A 52 -21.43 -19.06 50.30
N ILE A 53 -20.77 -20.09 49.76
CA ILE A 53 -21.25 -21.48 49.80
C ILE A 53 -20.98 -22.07 51.19
N PRO A 54 -21.98 -22.61 51.91
CA PRO A 54 -21.74 -23.35 53.13
C PRO A 54 -21.07 -24.69 52.81
N SER A 55 -19.98 -24.99 53.51
CA SER A 55 -19.35 -26.30 53.54
C SER A 55 -20.38 -27.33 54.02
N SER A 56 -20.76 -28.23 53.13
CA SER A 56 -21.55 -29.43 53.45
C SER A 56 -20.73 -30.64 53.09
N ASP A 57 -20.64 -31.55 54.05
CA ASP A 57 -19.93 -32.82 54.01
C ASP A 57 -20.27 -33.69 52.80
N ALA A 58 -19.26 -34.47 52.41
CA ALA A 58 -19.23 -35.39 51.28
C ALA A 58 -20.38 -36.42 51.28
N PRO A 59 -20.82 -36.81 50.07
CA PRO A 59 -20.98 -38.22 49.76
C PRO A 59 -20.04 -38.61 48.61
N THR A 60 -19.13 -39.51 48.96
CA THR A 60 -18.36 -40.41 48.10
C THR A 60 -19.22 -41.10 47.03
N GLU A 61 -18.67 -41.10 45.81
CA GLU A 61 -18.78 -42.14 44.78
C GLU A 61 -20.17 -42.61 44.33
N ASP A 62 -20.88 -41.82 43.49
CA ASP A 62 -21.77 -42.41 42.46
C ASP A 62 -22.10 -41.48 41.26
N LEU A 63 -21.18 -40.59 40.87
CA LEU A 63 -21.40 -39.56 39.83
C LEU A 63 -21.04 -39.97 38.39
N PHE A 64 -20.82 -41.26 38.11
CA PHE A 64 -20.25 -41.71 36.82
C PHE A 64 -21.24 -42.40 35.89
N ARG A 65 -22.56 -42.34 36.12
CA ARG A 65 -23.54 -42.80 35.12
C ARG A 65 -23.81 -41.69 34.10
N ALA A 66 -23.50 -41.97 32.83
CA ALA A 66 -23.90 -41.13 31.71
C ALA A 66 -25.42 -40.93 31.76
N ASP A 67 -25.85 -39.69 31.95
CA ASP A 67 -27.25 -39.34 31.99
C ASP A 67 -27.85 -39.64 30.61
N SER A 68 -28.84 -40.54 30.55
CA SER A 68 -29.50 -40.95 29.30
C SER A 68 -29.99 -39.75 28.49
N ASN A 69 -30.32 -38.67 29.18
CA ASN A 69 -30.72 -37.39 28.62
C ASN A 69 -29.62 -36.74 27.76
N MET A 70 -28.34 -36.90 28.11
CA MET A 70 -27.23 -36.29 27.40
C MET A 70 -26.98 -36.95 26.04
N VAL A 71 -27.14 -38.28 25.93
CA VAL A 71 -27.01 -38.98 24.64
C VAL A 71 -28.15 -38.59 23.69
N ALA A 72 -29.38 -38.52 24.20
CA ALA A 72 -30.55 -38.09 23.41
C ALA A 72 -30.40 -36.63 22.92
N PHE A 73 -29.94 -35.74 23.81
CA PHE A 73 -29.63 -34.35 23.44
C PHE A 73 -28.53 -34.28 22.38
N ALA A 74 -27.43 -34.99 22.58
CA ALA A 74 -26.29 -35.00 21.64
C ALA A 74 -26.71 -35.51 20.25
N ARG A 75 -27.54 -36.56 20.16
CA ARG A 75 -28.15 -37.04 18.90
C ARG A 75 -29.00 -35.98 18.22
N GLN A 76 -29.93 -35.35 18.96
CA GLN A 76 -30.81 -34.32 18.40
C GLN A 76 -30.00 -33.13 17.89
N TYR A 77 -29.00 -32.69 18.67
CA TYR A 77 -28.12 -31.60 18.30
C TYR A 77 -27.27 -31.93 17.06
N ALA A 78 -26.67 -33.13 17.00
CA ALA A 78 -25.90 -33.60 15.85
C ALA A 78 -26.75 -33.71 14.58
N THR A 79 -27.99 -34.19 14.70
CA THR A 79 -28.95 -34.28 13.59
C THR A 79 -29.36 -32.88 13.11
N HIS A 80 -29.61 -31.94 14.04
CA HIS A 80 -29.92 -30.54 13.72
C HIS A 80 -28.73 -29.83 13.03
N LYS A 81 -27.49 -30.23 13.33
CA LYS A 81 -26.28 -29.75 12.63
C LYS A 81 -25.97 -30.51 11.32
N CYS A 82 -26.88 -31.39 10.88
CA CYS A 82 -26.76 -32.15 9.64
C CYS A 82 -25.47 -32.99 9.54
N LEU A 83 -25.01 -33.57 10.65
CA LEU A 83 -23.88 -34.48 10.63
C LEU A 83 -24.22 -35.77 9.88
N LYS A 84 -23.21 -36.43 9.27
CA LYS A 84 -23.41 -37.71 8.58
C LYS A 84 -23.83 -38.79 9.60
N PRO A 85 -24.59 -39.83 9.21
CA PRO A 85 -25.02 -40.88 10.13
C PRO A 85 -23.89 -41.51 10.94
N SER A 86 -22.72 -41.75 10.32
CA SER A 86 -21.54 -42.27 11.01
C SER A 86 -20.99 -41.33 12.09
N GLN A 87 -21.06 -40.02 11.87
CA GLN A 87 -20.63 -39.00 12.84
C GLN A 87 -21.63 -38.84 13.98
N VAL A 88 -22.93 -39.00 13.70
CA VAL A 88 -23.99 -39.01 14.73
C VAL A 88 -23.77 -40.18 15.69
N THR A 89 -23.49 -41.38 15.17
CA THR A 89 -23.14 -42.55 16.00
C THR A 89 -21.88 -42.30 16.86
N GLU A 90 -20.88 -41.62 16.32
CA GLU A 90 -19.65 -41.29 17.05
C GLU A 90 -19.89 -40.26 18.17
N VAL A 91 -20.75 -39.25 17.93
CA VAL A 91 -21.17 -38.27 18.94
C VAL A 91 -21.96 -38.92 20.07
N GLU A 92 -22.87 -39.84 19.75
CA GLU A 92 -23.62 -40.61 20.75
C GLU A 92 -22.70 -41.49 21.60
N ALA A 93 -21.76 -42.19 20.96
CA ALA A 93 -20.77 -43.00 21.66
C ALA A 93 -19.91 -42.14 22.58
N PHE A 94 -19.46 -40.96 22.12
CA PHE A 94 -18.73 -40.00 22.94
C PHE A 94 -19.56 -39.46 24.12
N ALA A 95 -20.84 -39.17 23.91
CA ALA A 95 -21.77 -38.71 24.95
C ALA A 95 -22.15 -39.81 25.96
N ALA A 96 -21.95 -41.08 25.61
CA ALA A 96 -22.15 -42.22 26.51
C ALA A 96 -20.89 -42.56 27.34
N ASP A 97 -19.70 -42.12 26.92
CA ASP A 97 -18.45 -42.44 27.63
C ASP A 97 -18.34 -41.73 28.99
N PRO A 98 -17.58 -42.29 29.96
CA PRO A 98 -17.15 -41.58 31.16
C PRO A 98 -16.31 -40.33 30.85
N LEU A 99 -16.33 -39.35 31.76
CA LEU A 99 -15.61 -38.08 31.58
C LEU A 99 -14.12 -38.26 31.24
N ALA A 100 -13.41 -39.13 31.96
CA ALA A 100 -12.00 -39.40 31.71
C ALA A 100 -11.77 -39.96 30.28
N ALA A 101 -12.64 -40.87 29.82
CA ALA A 101 -12.57 -41.41 28.47
C ALA A 101 -12.86 -40.34 27.41
N ARG A 102 -13.82 -39.43 27.65
CA ARG A 102 -14.08 -38.26 26.78
C ARG A 102 -12.86 -37.35 26.69
N GLN A 103 -12.21 -37.04 27.81
CA GLN A 103 -10.99 -36.21 27.82
C GLN A 103 -9.87 -36.84 27.00
N VAL A 104 -9.64 -38.16 27.14
CA VAL A 104 -8.65 -38.89 26.34
C VAL A 104 -9.02 -38.86 24.85
N LYS A 105 -10.28 -39.07 24.49
CA LYS A 105 -10.77 -38.98 23.10
C LYS A 105 -10.57 -37.58 22.52
N LEU A 106 -10.93 -36.52 23.26
CA LEU A 106 -10.71 -35.13 22.83
C LEU A 106 -9.23 -34.84 22.60
N PHE A 107 -8.35 -35.20 23.54
CA PHE A 107 -6.92 -34.98 23.39
C PHE A 107 -6.36 -35.73 22.18
N THR A 108 -6.79 -36.99 21.97
CA THR A 108 -6.40 -37.79 20.80
C THR A 108 -6.87 -37.17 19.49
N LEU A 109 -8.11 -36.66 19.44
CA LEU A 109 -8.65 -35.96 18.27
C LEU A 109 -7.89 -34.66 17.99
N VAL A 110 -7.51 -33.90 19.02
CA VAL A 110 -6.66 -32.70 18.88
C VAL A 110 -5.31 -33.09 18.27
N LEU A 111 -4.64 -34.12 18.77
CA LEU A 111 -3.37 -34.60 18.21
C LEU A 111 -3.52 -35.07 16.75
N GLY A 112 -4.60 -35.80 16.44
CA GLY A 112 -4.91 -36.25 15.09
C GLY A 112 -5.20 -35.08 14.14
N ALA A 113 -5.90 -34.04 14.62
CA ALA A 113 -6.15 -32.82 13.87
C ALA A 113 -4.85 -32.05 13.63
N THR A 114 -3.99 -31.89 14.64
CA THR A 114 -2.66 -31.26 14.50
C THR A 114 -1.80 -32.00 13.49
N SER A 115 -1.75 -33.34 13.55
CA SER A 115 -0.98 -34.15 12.60
C SER A 115 -1.49 -34.02 11.16
N LYS A 116 -2.81 -33.98 10.97
CA LYS A 116 -3.42 -33.72 9.65
C LYS A 116 -3.11 -32.32 9.16
N LEU A 117 -3.14 -31.32 10.04
CA LEU A 117 -2.79 -29.94 9.72
C LEU A 117 -1.31 -29.84 9.31
N GLU A 118 -0.39 -30.46 10.06
CA GLU A 118 1.03 -30.55 9.72
C GLU A 118 1.25 -31.22 8.36
N SER A 119 0.54 -32.31 8.07
CA SER A 119 0.60 -32.99 6.77
C SER A 119 0.10 -32.09 5.63
N ILE A 120 -1.01 -31.37 5.85
CA ILE A 120 -1.51 -30.38 4.88
C ILE A 120 -0.47 -29.28 4.65
N VAL A 121 0.13 -28.73 5.70
CA VAL A 121 1.18 -27.69 5.63
C VAL A 121 2.42 -28.21 4.90
N ALA A 122 2.87 -29.43 5.19
CA ALA A 122 4.02 -30.06 4.53
C ALA A 122 3.77 -30.34 3.04
N ALA A 123 2.52 -30.62 2.66
CA ALA A 123 2.12 -30.84 1.28
C ALA A 123 1.86 -29.53 0.50
N GLN A 124 1.86 -28.36 1.14
CA GLN A 124 1.63 -27.11 0.43
C GLN A 124 2.76 -26.84 -0.57
N PRO A 125 2.43 -26.46 -1.82
CA PRO A 125 3.43 -26.08 -2.78
C PRO A 125 4.14 -24.81 -2.29
N ALA A 126 5.45 -24.71 -2.57
CA ALA A 126 6.20 -23.50 -2.31
C ALA A 126 5.50 -22.29 -2.94
N PHE A 127 5.44 -21.19 -2.20
CA PHE A 127 4.80 -19.97 -2.67
C PHE A 127 5.42 -19.50 -4.00
N LYS A 128 4.54 -19.08 -4.92
CA LYS A 128 4.93 -18.47 -6.18
C LYS A 128 4.11 -17.22 -6.40
N VAL A 129 4.76 -16.15 -6.85
CA VAL A 129 4.07 -14.92 -7.23
C VAL A 129 3.13 -15.22 -8.39
N SER A 130 1.83 -15.08 -8.16
CA SER A 130 0.82 -15.34 -9.17
C SER A 130 0.89 -14.32 -10.32
N PRO A 131 0.32 -14.63 -11.50
CA PRO A 131 0.19 -13.66 -12.59
C PRO A 131 -0.61 -12.41 -12.20
N SER A 132 -1.62 -12.56 -11.33
CA SER A 132 -2.46 -11.45 -10.85
C SER A 132 -1.67 -10.51 -9.94
N LEU A 133 -1.00 -11.05 -8.91
CA LEU A 133 -0.11 -10.31 -8.03
C LEU A 133 0.97 -9.59 -8.83
N ASN A 134 1.57 -10.27 -9.80
CA ASN A 134 2.60 -9.71 -10.66
C ASN A 134 2.09 -8.48 -11.45
N LYS A 135 0.86 -8.52 -11.96
CA LYS A 135 0.23 -7.39 -12.65
C LYS A 135 -0.03 -6.23 -11.68
N ASN A 136 -0.56 -6.52 -10.49
CA ASN A 136 -0.83 -5.51 -9.46
C ASN A 136 0.46 -4.84 -8.96
N LEU A 137 1.54 -5.61 -8.74
CA LEU A 137 2.86 -5.09 -8.37
C LEU A 137 3.39 -4.12 -9.44
N ARG A 138 3.23 -4.45 -10.73
CA ARG A 138 3.62 -3.55 -11.82
C ARG A 138 2.80 -2.25 -11.82
N GLN A 139 1.48 -2.34 -11.62
CA GLN A 139 0.61 -1.16 -11.58
C GLN A 139 0.94 -0.26 -10.37
N LEU A 140 1.16 -0.85 -9.20
CA LEU A 140 1.60 -0.10 -8.01
C LEU A 140 2.97 0.55 -8.22
N ALA A 141 3.95 -0.19 -8.76
CA ALA A 141 5.26 0.35 -9.08
C ALA A 141 5.17 1.54 -10.07
N HIS A 142 4.26 1.46 -11.03
CA HIS A 142 4.02 2.54 -11.98
C HIS A 142 3.42 3.76 -11.28
N GLY A 143 2.33 3.58 -10.54
CA GLY A 143 1.71 4.63 -9.72
C GLY A 143 2.72 5.33 -8.83
N ILE A 144 3.53 4.55 -8.11
CA ILE A 144 4.53 5.08 -7.18
C ILE A 144 5.58 5.93 -7.91
N THR A 145 6.02 5.49 -9.08
CA THR A 145 7.05 6.21 -9.86
C THR A 145 6.52 7.53 -10.43
N ILE A 146 5.20 7.70 -10.54
CA ILE A 146 4.57 8.94 -11.03
C ILE A 146 4.00 9.79 -9.89
N LEU A 147 4.19 9.42 -8.63
CA LEU A 147 3.76 10.26 -7.52
C LEU A 147 4.49 11.61 -7.52
N SER A 148 3.72 12.70 -7.48
CA SER A 148 4.24 14.06 -7.41
C SER A 148 4.88 14.37 -6.05
N ARG A 149 4.40 13.73 -4.97
CA ARG A 149 4.84 13.94 -3.58
C ARG A 149 5.99 13.03 -3.13
N LEU A 150 6.46 12.12 -3.98
CA LEU A 150 7.51 11.18 -3.59
C LEU A 150 8.84 11.91 -3.36
N ALA A 151 9.44 11.79 -2.19
CA ALA A 151 10.71 12.49 -1.95
C ALA A 151 11.93 11.82 -2.61
N SER A 152 11.85 10.54 -2.99
CA SER A 152 12.91 9.82 -3.72
C SER A 152 12.35 8.68 -4.56
N TYR A 153 12.77 8.60 -5.83
CA TYR A 153 12.40 7.54 -6.77
C TYR A 153 13.25 6.28 -6.67
N LYS A 154 14.36 6.33 -5.90
CA LYS A 154 15.29 5.21 -5.73
C LYS A 154 15.53 4.93 -4.24
N GLY A 155 15.85 3.68 -3.94
CA GLY A 155 16.13 3.22 -2.58
C GLY A 155 14.88 2.79 -1.82
N GLU A 156 14.99 2.77 -0.49
CA GLU A 156 14.04 2.09 0.38
C GLU A 156 12.67 2.79 0.44
N ARG A 157 12.59 4.12 0.26
CA ARG A 157 11.31 4.86 0.36
C ARG A 157 10.26 4.38 -0.66
N ALA A 158 10.61 4.32 -1.95
CA ALA A 158 9.70 3.84 -3.00
C ALA A 158 9.30 2.37 -2.78
N LYS A 159 10.24 1.55 -2.30
CA LYS A 159 9.99 0.15 -1.95
C LYS A 159 9.05 0.02 -0.76
N LYS A 160 9.26 0.80 0.31
CA LYS A 160 8.41 0.82 1.51
C LYS A 160 6.97 1.14 1.13
N HIS A 161 6.73 2.20 0.34
CA HIS A 161 5.39 2.54 -0.14
C HIS A 161 4.75 1.41 -0.96
N LEU A 162 5.52 0.77 -1.86
CA LEU A 162 5.02 -0.36 -2.64
C LEU A 162 4.59 -1.52 -1.73
N LEU A 163 5.42 -1.88 -0.76
CA LEU A 163 5.14 -2.98 0.16
C LEU A 163 3.98 -2.65 1.10
N ASN A 164 3.88 -1.41 1.59
CA ASN A 164 2.76 -0.95 2.41
C ASN A 164 1.44 -1.05 1.64
N MET A 165 1.42 -0.64 0.37
CA MET A 165 0.25 -0.78 -0.50
C MET A 165 -0.09 -2.25 -0.78
N VAL A 166 0.90 -3.11 -0.97
CA VAL A 166 0.68 -4.55 -1.16
C VAL A 166 0.04 -5.17 0.10
N LYS A 167 0.56 -4.86 1.29
CA LYS A 167 0.01 -5.31 2.58
C LYS A 167 -1.41 -4.82 2.80
N LYS A 168 -1.68 -3.54 2.50
CA LYS A 168 -3.00 -2.92 2.70
C LYS A 168 -4.06 -3.56 1.81
N ASN A 169 -3.74 -3.84 0.56
CA ASN A 169 -4.72 -4.37 -0.39
C ASN A 169 -4.87 -5.90 -0.31
N GLN A 170 -3.92 -6.61 0.32
CA GLN A 170 -3.83 -8.06 0.51
C GLN A 170 -3.98 -8.94 -0.75
N PHE A 171 -4.29 -8.37 -1.92
CA PHE A 171 -4.46 -9.02 -3.23
C PHE A 171 -4.82 -10.52 -3.12
N ASP A 172 -3.99 -11.40 -3.66
CA ASP A 172 -4.07 -12.85 -3.56
C ASP A 172 -2.91 -13.43 -2.74
N LEU A 173 -2.49 -12.69 -1.71
CA LEU A 173 -1.45 -13.13 -0.79
C LEU A 173 -2.02 -14.07 0.28
N PRO A 174 -1.31 -15.16 0.63
CA PRO A 174 -1.66 -15.97 1.80
C PRO A 174 -1.66 -15.12 3.09
N PRO A 175 -2.61 -15.35 4.01
CA PRO A 175 -2.61 -14.68 5.30
C PRO A 175 -1.30 -14.89 6.05
N GLY A 176 -0.69 -13.81 6.54
CA GLY A 176 0.55 -13.86 7.33
C GLY A 176 1.81 -14.20 6.52
N ILE A 177 1.78 -14.09 5.19
CA ILE A 177 2.97 -14.32 4.35
C ILE A 177 4.16 -13.45 4.76
N GLU A 178 3.93 -12.29 5.37
CA GLU A 178 5.00 -11.40 5.84
C GLU A 178 5.87 -12.03 6.94
N ASN A 179 5.31 -13.00 7.68
CA ASN A 179 6.01 -13.74 8.73
C ASN A 179 6.89 -14.86 8.16
N VAL A 180 6.67 -15.24 6.89
CA VAL A 180 7.47 -16.23 6.16
C VAL A 180 8.52 -15.50 5.34
N ALA A 181 9.72 -15.35 5.92
CA ALA A 181 10.77 -14.50 5.36
C ALA A 181 11.17 -14.86 3.90
N SER A 182 11.20 -16.15 3.55
CA SER A 182 11.48 -16.62 2.18
C SER A 182 10.44 -16.12 1.18
N ASP A 183 9.17 -16.30 1.52
CA ASP A 183 8.04 -16.08 0.61
C ASP A 183 7.79 -14.58 0.47
N TRP A 184 7.86 -13.84 1.59
CA TRP A 184 7.85 -12.39 1.55
C TRP A 184 9.05 -11.82 0.80
N GLY A 185 10.21 -12.48 0.88
CA GLY A 185 11.39 -12.17 0.07
C GLY A 185 11.13 -12.23 -1.43
N LEU A 186 10.33 -13.18 -1.90
CA LEU A 186 9.91 -13.29 -3.30
C LEU A 186 9.03 -12.11 -3.72
N VAL A 187 8.07 -11.71 -2.88
CA VAL A 187 7.20 -10.54 -3.14
C VAL A 187 8.02 -9.26 -3.21
N LYS A 188 8.93 -9.04 -2.24
CA LYS A 188 9.85 -7.89 -2.22
C LYS A 188 10.70 -7.80 -3.48
N SER A 189 11.39 -8.89 -3.81
CA SER A 189 12.26 -8.97 -4.98
C SER A 189 11.48 -8.67 -6.26
N ARG A 190 10.24 -9.18 -6.37
CA ARG A 190 9.41 -8.92 -7.54
C ARG A 190 8.90 -7.48 -7.61
N GLY A 191 8.57 -6.86 -6.48
CA GLY A 191 8.22 -5.44 -6.41
C GLY A 191 9.39 -4.53 -6.83
N GLU A 192 10.60 -4.81 -6.31
CA GLU A 192 11.84 -4.10 -6.67
C GLU A 192 12.19 -4.20 -8.16
N TYR A 193 12.00 -5.41 -8.73
CA TYR A 193 12.12 -5.63 -10.16
C TYR A 193 11.21 -4.68 -10.94
N HIS A 194 9.92 -4.60 -10.59
CA HIS A 194 8.97 -3.73 -11.30
C HIS A 194 9.28 -2.25 -11.13
N LEU A 195 9.69 -1.79 -9.95
CA LEU A 195 10.16 -0.41 -9.75
C LEU A 195 11.32 -0.08 -10.70
N THR A 196 12.26 -1.02 -10.87
CA THR A 196 13.39 -0.84 -11.79
C THR A 196 12.95 -0.80 -13.25
N GLN A 197 12.05 -1.70 -13.67
CA GLN A 197 11.54 -1.72 -15.04
C GLN A 197 10.72 -0.48 -15.40
N VAL A 198 9.88 -0.01 -14.47
CA VAL A 198 9.09 1.23 -14.65
C VAL A 198 10.05 2.41 -14.81
N ARG A 199 11.04 2.56 -13.92
CA ARG A 199 12.07 3.60 -14.04
C ARG A 199 12.79 3.57 -15.39
N ALA A 200 13.20 2.39 -15.85
CA ALA A 200 13.81 2.25 -17.18
C ALA A 200 12.86 2.71 -18.30
N THR A 201 11.57 2.40 -18.18
CA THR A 201 10.53 2.84 -19.13
C THR A 201 10.34 4.36 -19.10
N CYS A 202 10.26 4.98 -17.92
CA CYS A 202 10.18 6.44 -17.78
C CYS A 202 11.39 7.13 -18.43
N LYS A 203 12.62 6.65 -18.20
CA LYS A 203 13.82 7.19 -18.87
C LYS A 203 13.70 7.14 -20.40
N LYS A 204 13.17 6.04 -20.95
CA LYS A 204 12.93 5.91 -22.40
C LYS A 204 11.91 6.94 -22.90
N PHE A 205 10.83 7.20 -22.14
CA PHE A 205 9.86 8.23 -22.50
C PHE A 205 10.50 9.63 -22.51
N LEU A 206 11.33 9.95 -21.53
CA LEU A 206 12.06 11.22 -21.47
C LEU A 206 13.00 11.38 -22.67
N LYS A 207 13.82 10.36 -22.95
CA LYS A 207 14.72 10.34 -24.12
C LYS A 207 13.96 10.59 -25.42
N ASN A 208 12.87 9.84 -25.64
CA ASN A 208 12.09 9.94 -26.86
C ASN A 208 11.27 11.24 -26.96
N SER A 209 11.12 11.99 -25.86
CA SER A 209 10.42 13.29 -25.85
C SER A 209 11.30 14.45 -26.31
N MET A 210 12.62 14.26 -26.37
CA MET A 210 13.62 15.25 -26.77
C MET A 210 14.51 14.66 -27.87
N PRO A 211 13.97 14.42 -29.08
CA PRO A 211 14.81 14.02 -30.21
C PRO A 211 15.91 15.05 -30.47
N GLU A 212 17.04 14.60 -30.98
CA GLU A 212 18.13 15.50 -31.37
C GLU A 212 17.66 16.50 -32.42
N GLY A 213 18.02 17.78 -32.26
CA GLY A 213 17.66 18.84 -33.19
C GLY A 213 16.89 19.99 -32.54
N PRO A 214 16.11 20.77 -33.32
CA PRO A 214 15.40 21.94 -32.81
C PRO A 214 14.24 21.54 -31.91
N SER A 215 13.95 22.37 -30.90
CA SER A 215 12.88 22.11 -29.94
C SER A 215 11.46 22.03 -30.53
N SER A 216 11.28 22.38 -31.81
CA SER A 216 10.03 22.20 -32.54
C SER A 216 9.63 20.73 -32.70
N GLY A 217 10.58 19.79 -32.64
CA GLY A 217 10.32 18.35 -32.67
C GLY A 217 10.09 17.71 -31.30
N HIS A 218 10.19 18.48 -30.22
CA HIS A 218 10.00 17.96 -28.87
C HIS A 218 8.54 17.60 -28.61
N THR A 219 8.30 16.55 -27.82
CA THR A 219 6.94 16.22 -27.35
C THR A 219 6.57 17.21 -26.24
N ASN A 220 5.41 17.86 -26.32
CA ASN A 220 4.96 18.75 -25.24
C ASN A 220 4.69 17.98 -23.93
N ILE A 221 4.69 18.67 -22.78
CA ILE A 221 4.61 18.02 -21.47
C ILE A 221 3.32 17.23 -21.26
N PHE A 222 2.21 17.66 -21.85
CA PHE A 222 0.92 17.01 -21.72
C PHE A 222 0.89 15.68 -22.45
N ALA A 223 1.34 15.65 -23.72
CA ALA A 223 1.47 14.43 -24.49
C ALA A 223 2.50 13.46 -23.87
N LEU A 224 3.57 13.99 -23.27
CA LEU A 224 4.51 13.18 -22.50
C LEU A 224 3.84 12.59 -21.24
N GLY A 225 3.09 13.41 -20.50
CA GLY A 225 2.30 12.99 -19.35
C GLY A 225 1.31 11.88 -19.66
N GLN A 226 0.61 11.96 -20.80
CA GLN A 226 -0.28 10.90 -21.26
C GLN A 226 0.43 9.57 -21.45
N ARG A 227 1.70 9.58 -21.89
CA ARG A 227 2.51 8.34 -22.00
C ARG A 227 2.88 7.77 -20.65
N PHE A 228 3.15 8.62 -19.66
CA PHE A 228 3.41 8.18 -18.28
C PHE A 228 2.17 7.52 -17.66
N VAL A 229 0.97 8.05 -17.91
CA VAL A 229 -0.25 7.52 -17.27
C VAL A 229 -0.96 6.41 -18.04
N LYS A 230 -0.60 6.14 -19.31
CA LYS A 230 -1.35 5.25 -20.25
C LYS A 230 -1.77 3.90 -19.68
N ASP A 231 -0.93 3.27 -18.87
CA ASP A 231 -1.18 1.93 -18.30
C ASP A 231 -1.44 1.98 -16.78
N THR A 232 -1.88 3.13 -16.29
CA THR A 232 -2.16 3.38 -14.86
C THR A 232 -3.61 3.79 -14.67
N LYS A 233 -4.05 3.78 -13.41
CA LYS A 233 -5.34 4.37 -13.02
C LYS A 233 -5.22 5.87 -12.69
N THR A 234 -4.01 6.43 -12.72
CA THR A 234 -3.72 7.81 -12.33
C THR A 234 -4.19 8.79 -13.39
N SER A 235 -4.92 9.81 -12.95
CA SER A 235 -5.22 10.97 -13.78
C SER A 235 -4.01 11.88 -13.96
N LEU A 236 -3.87 12.46 -15.15
CA LEU A 236 -2.82 13.44 -15.42
C LEU A 236 -3.18 14.80 -14.79
N THR A 237 -2.39 15.27 -13.83
CA THR A 237 -2.59 16.57 -13.17
C THR A 237 -1.49 17.59 -13.53
N VAL A 238 -1.68 18.84 -13.12
CA VAL A 238 -0.66 19.90 -13.29
C VAL A 238 0.60 19.57 -12.47
N GLU A 239 0.46 19.05 -11.25
CA GLU A 239 1.58 18.65 -10.40
C GLU A 239 2.36 17.50 -11.01
N LEU A 240 1.67 16.50 -11.59
CA LEU A 240 2.33 15.43 -12.32
C LEU A 240 3.09 15.96 -13.54
N CYS A 241 2.51 16.89 -14.29
CA CYS A 241 3.20 17.53 -15.41
C CYS A 241 4.46 18.28 -14.95
N ALA A 242 4.37 19.05 -13.86
CA ALA A 242 5.52 19.75 -13.29
C ALA A 242 6.61 18.77 -12.82
N ARG A 243 6.20 17.62 -12.29
CA ARG A 243 7.11 16.57 -11.88
C ARG A 243 7.84 15.92 -13.05
N ILE A 244 7.11 15.62 -14.13
CA ILE A 244 7.69 15.08 -15.36
C ILE A 244 8.60 16.12 -16.02
N ALA A 245 8.28 17.41 -15.93
CA ALA A 245 9.13 18.50 -16.41
C ALA A 245 10.48 18.51 -15.66
N LEU A 246 10.46 18.36 -14.33
CA LEU A 246 11.69 18.20 -13.55
C LEU A 246 12.48 16.96 -13.99
N MET A 247 11.82 15.82 -14.17
CA MET A 247 12.48 14.60 -14.66
C MET A 247 13.13 14.81 -16.02
N ARG A 248 12.43 15.48 -16.95
CA ARG A 248 12.92 15.78 -18.29
C ARG A 248 14.13 16.70 -18.24
N GLN A 249 14.07 17.75 -17.43
CA GLN A 249 15.19 18.65 -17.20
C GLN A 249 16.42 17.92 -16.63
N GLN A 250 16.23 17.09 -15.60
CA GLN A 250 17.33 16.31 -15.03
C GLN A 250 17.89 15.29 -16.03
N TYR A 251 17.06 14.74 -16.92
CA TYR A 251 17.52 13.81 -17.95
C TYR A 251 18.38 14.52 -19.00
N LYS A 252 18.05 15.76 -19.36
CA LYS A 252 18.87 16.61 -20.24
C LYS A 252 20.26 16.84 -19.63
N PHE A 253 20.35 17.01 -18.31
CA PHE A 253 21.61 17.21 -17.61
C PHE A 253 22.41 15.91 -17.40
N TYR A 254 21.71 14.83 -17.03
CA TYR A 254 22.28 13.56 -16.61
C TYR A 254 21.54 12.38 -17.26
N PRO A 255 21.75 12.10 -18.58
CA PRO A 255 21.04 11.03 -19.27
C PRO A 255 21.52 9.60 -18.89
N GLY A 256 22.65 9.52 -18.18
CA GLY A 256 23.35 8.29 -17.82
C GLY A 256 22.71 7.49 -16.69
N ASP A 257 23.46 6.57 -16.11
CA ASP A 257 22.98 5.64 -15.08
C ASP A 257 22.72 6.32 -13.74
N ASP A 258 23.38 7.46 -13.48
CA ASP A 258 23.22 8.29 -12.29
C ASP A 258 21.98 9.21 -12.32
N PHE A 259 21.22 9.21 -13.43
CA PHE A 259 20.01 10.03 -13.61
C PHE A 259 19.09 10.05 -12.36
N TRP A 260 18.75 8.87 -11.84
CA TRP A 260 17.83 8.77 -10.70
C TRP A 260 18.43 9.29 -9.40
N ASP A 261 19.73 9.12 -9.21
CA ASP A 261 20.45 9.65 -8.05
C ASP A 261 20.52 11.17 -8.11
N LYS A 262 20.77 11.74 -9.30
CA LYS A 262 20.77 13.20 -9.52
C LYS A 262 19.38 13.80 -9.35
N LEU A 263 18.34 13.15 -9.86
CA LEU A 263 16.96 13.58 -9.65
C LEU A 263 16.59 13.59 -8.15
N ASN A 264 16.96 12.54 -7.40
CA ASN A 264 16.71 12.50 -5.96
C ASN A 264 17.49 13.57 -5.20
N ALA A 265 18.75 13.83 -5.59
CA ALA A 265 19.56 14.89 -5.01
C ALA A 265 18.95 16.28 -5.28
N GLU A 266 18.42 16.51 -6.47
CA GLU A 266 17.75 17.77 -6.80
C GLU A 266 16.47 17.95 -5.99
N LEU A 267 15.67 16.90 -5.84
CA LEU A 267 14.48 16.93 -4.98
C LEU A 267 14.82 17.22 -3.53
N ALA A 268 15.83 16.55 -2.98
CA ALA A 268 16.30 16.79 -1.62
C ALA A 268 16.81 18.23 -1.45
N TRP A 269 17.52 18.76 -2.44
CA TRP A 269 17.95 20.15 -2.44
C TRP A 269 16.75 21.12 -2.47
N MET A 270 15.76 20.90 -3.34
CA MET A 270 14.56 21.74 -3.41
C MET A 270 13.79 21.74 -2.08
N LEU A 271 13.64 20.58 -1.42
CA LEU A 271 13.00 20.47 -0.11
C LEU A 271 13.76 21.27 0.96
N LYS A 272 15.10 21.13 0.99
CA LYS A 272 15.96 21.82 1.94
C LYS A 272 15.94 23.34 1.73
N GLU A 273 16.06 23.78 0.48
CA GLU A 273 16.06 25.20 0.10
C GLU A 273 14.71 25.87 0.43
N ALA A 274 13.61 25.15 0.23
CA ALA A 274 12.28 25.61 0.63
C ALA A 274 12.06 25.61 2.15
N GLY A 275 12.97 25.05 2.96
CA GLY A 275 12.74 24.83 4.38
C GLY A 275 11.53 23.93 4.64
N TYR A 276 11.30 22.95 3.74
CA TYR A 276 10.15 22.03 3.77
C TYR A 276 8.76 22.71 3.66
N ASP A 277 8.71 23.98 3.24
CA ASP A 277 7.47 24.72 3.00
C ASP A 277 6.80 24.27 1.69
N GLU A 278 5.61 23.67 1.78
CA GLU A 278 4.86 23.14 0.64
C GLU A 278 4.55 24.21 -0.42
N HIS A 279 4.29 25.46 -0.02
CA HIS A 279 4.00 26.55 -0.94
C HIS A 279 5.24 26.95 -1.72
N LYS A 280 6.41 27.02 -1.07
CA LYS A 280 7.68 27.30 -1.75
C LYS A 280 8.04 26.19 -2.73
N ILE A 281 7.86 24.93 -2.33
CA ILE A 281 8.08 23.77 -3.20
C ILE A 281 7.16 23.85 -4.44
N ALA A 282 5.87 24.14 -4.24
CA ALA A 282 4.91 24.30 -5.32
C ALA A 282 5.29 25.43 -6.30
N LYS A 283 5.79 26.57 -5.79
CA LYS A 283 6.31 27.66 -6.64
C LYS A 283 7.51 27.21 -7.49
N ALA A 284 8.44 26.45 -6.91
CA ALA A 284 9.57 25.93 -7.66
C ALA A 284 9.13 24.97 -8.78
N PHE A 285 8.20 24.05 -8.50
CA PHE A 285 7.63 23.18 -9.53
C PHE A 285 6.87 23.95 -10.61
N LYS A 286 6.14 25.01 -10.25
CA LYS A 286 5.50 25.90 -11.23
C LYS A 286 6.52 26.55 -12.14
N GLN A 287 7.67 26.98 -11.61
CA GLN A 287 8.76 27.53 -12.42
C GLN A 287 9.37 26.48 -13.34
N VAL A 288 9.64 25.26 -12.85
CA VAL A 288 10.14 24.15 -13.67
C VAL A 288 9.20 23.86 -14.84
N LEU A 289 7.88 23.81 -14.57
CA LEU A 289 6.88 23.59 -15.61
C LEU A 289 6.83 24.74 -16.62
N ALA A 290 6.94 25.99 -16.16
CA ALA A 290 6.96 27.16 -17.05
C ALA A 290 8.18 27.13 -17.99
N ASP A 291 9.36 26.79 -17.46
CA ASP A 291 10.59 26.68 -18.23
C ASP A 291 10.50 25.57 -19.28
N ASP A 292 9.97 24.42 -18.86
CA ASP A 292 9.74 23.28 -19.73
C ASP A 292 8.76 23.60 -20.87
N ARG A 293 7.69 24.35 -20.59
CA ARG A 293 6.76 24.84 -21.62
C ARG A 293 7.42 25.81 -22.58
N ALA A 294 8.24 26.73 -22.08
CA ALA A 294 8.96 27.69 -22.91
C ALA A 294 9.97 27.00 -23.83
N GLU A 295 10.61 25.94 -23.36
CA GLU A 295 11.61 25.18 -24.11
C GLU A 295 10.98 24.19 -25.11
N HIS A 296 10.01 23.38 -24.66
CA HIS A 296 9.49 22.22 -25.40
C HIS A 296 8.05 22.38 -25.91
N GLY A 297 7.35 23.46 -25.54
CA GLY A 297 5.92 23.66 -25.82
C GLY A 297 5.59 24.50 -27.06
N LYS A 298 6.58 24.85 -27.89
CA LYS A 298 6.42 25.85 -28.97
C LYS A 298 5.55 25.40 -30.15
N SER A 299 5.28 24.11 -30.32
CA SER A 299 4.64 23.57 -31.53
C SER A 299 3.11 23.52 -31.49
N THR A 300 2.46 23.64 -30.33
CA THR A 300 1.00 23.45 -30.21
C THR A 300 0.49 24.07 -28.91
N GLU A 301 -0.54 24.92 -28.98
CA GLU A 301 -1.28 25.30 -27.77
C GLU A 301 -1.95 24.04 -27.18
N TYR A 302 -1.78 23.85 -25.88
CA TYR A 302 -2.49 22.83 -25.12
C TYR A 302 -2.85 23.39 -23.75
N THR A 303 -4.01 22.97 -23.26
CA THR A 303 -4.48 23.29 -21.92
C THR A 303 -4.22 22.08 -21.04
N LEU A 304 -3.55 22.30 -19.91
CA LEU A 304 -3.48 21.26 -18.90
C LEU A 304 -4.86 21.11 -18.26
N PRO A 305 -5.30 19.87 -17.97
CA PRO A 305 -6.55 19.66 -17.25
C PRO A 305 -6.51 20.47 -15.95
N GLU A 306 -7.58 21.21 -15.66
CA GLU A 306 -7.75 21.85 -14.36
C GLU A 306 -7.64 20.80 -13.26
N ASP A 307 -7.14 21.20 -12.09
CA ASP A 307 -6.89 20.34 -10.93
C ASP A 307 -8.09 19.42 -10.70
N THR A 308 -7.93 18.20 -11.18
CA THR A 308 -9.04 17.27 -11.38
C THR A 308 -9.28 16.54 -10.08
N VAL A 309 -10.49 16.00 -9.93
CA VAL A 309 -10.82 15.10 -8.82
C VAL A 309 -9.80 13.95 -8.82
N ILE A 310 -8.95 13.93 -7.79
CA ILE A 310 -8.01 12.83 -7.55
C ILE A 310 -8.85 11.57 -7.40
N ASP A 311 -8.61 10.57 -8.23
CA ASP A 311 -9.35 9.32 -8.16
C ASP A 311 -9.07 8.60 -6.83
N ALA A 312 -10.01 7.77 -6.37
CA ALA A 312 -9.91 7.09 -5.07
C ALA A 312 -8.66 6.20 -4.94
N TRP A 313 -8.16 5.67 -6.06
CA TRP A 313 -6.96 4.86 -6.06
C TRP A 313 -5.70 5.72 -5.84
N GLN A 314 -5.58 6.83 -6.57
CA GLN A 314 -4.50 7.80 -6.41
C GLN A 314 -4.50 8.40 -5.00
N ALA A 315 -5.68 8.75 -4.47
CA ALA A 315 -5.81 9.23 -3.09
C ALA A 315 -5.34 8.18 -2.05
N SER A 316 -5.63 6.89 -2.28
CA SER A 316 -5.15 5.80 -1.43
C SER A 316 -3.63 5.64 -1.47
N VAL A 317 -3.02 5.81 -2.66
CA VAL A 317 -1.57 5.82 -2.82
C VAL A 317 -0.97 7.04 -2.10
N ASP A 318 -1.53 8.24 -2.28
CA ASP A 318 -1.02 9.47 -1.67
C ASP A 318 -1.09 9.41 -0.13
N THR A 319 -2.18 8.89 0.42
CA THR A 319 -2.35 8.74 1.88
C THR A 319 -1.32 7.77 2.48
N SER A 320 -0.88 6.77 1.71
CA SER A 320 0.16 5.84 2.16
C SER A 320 1.54 6.49 2.30
N ILE A 321 1.74 7.66 1.68
CA ILE A 321 3.00 8.43 1.78
C ILE A 321 3.02 9.25 3.06
N ASP A 322 1.91 9.91 3.38
CA ASP A 322 1.81 10.82 4.54
C ASP A 322 1.99 10.06 5.87
N ALA A 323 1.50 8.82 5.96
CA ALA A 323 1.68 7.99 7.15
C ALA A 323 3.14 7.64 7.45
N ASP A 324 4.03 7.61 6.43
CA ASP A 324 5.46 7.33 6.60
C ASP A 324 6.28 8.59 6.91
N GLY A 325 5.72 9.78 6.70
CA GLY A 325 6.39 11.07 6.93
C GLY A 325 6.35 11.57 8.37
N ALA A 326 5.48 10.99 9.21
CA ALA A 326 5.36 11.36 10.63
C ALA A 326 6.47 10.76 11.52
N ASP A 327 7.20 9.76 11.02
CA ASP A 327 8.23 9.00 11.76
C ASP A 327 9.68 9.37 11.37
N ALA A 328 9.89 10.44 10.60
CA ALA A 328 11.20 10.87 10.08
C ALA A 328 11.55 12.30 10.50
#